data_AF-A0A963VLR0-F1
#
_entry.id   AF-A0A963VLR0-F1
#
_cell.length_a   1.000
_cell.length_b   1.000
_cell.length_c   1.000
_cell.angle_alpha   90.00
_cell.angle_beta   90.00
_cell.angle_gamma   90.00
#
_symmetry.space_group_name_H-M   'P 1'
#
loop_
_entity.id
_entity.type
_entity.pdbx_description
1 polymer ?
#
loop_
_entity_poly.entity_id
_entity_poly.type
_entity_poly.pdbx_seq_one_letter_code
_entity_poly.pdbx_strand_id
1 'polypeptide(L)'
;GAYVRHAREVWRYKTIVIAGWSGGGSLSLFYQAQAEKPSVTHTPAGDPCHIVQAGLQPADAFIFQAAHVSRAVVLSDWIDPSVLDENDPDRRDPELDLYHPDNKPPYSAAFLQRFRAAQLARIRRRTAWVREVLERLRKQGGLEMERGFVTHRTMAEPRFLDASIDPNDRPIGTCFMGNPETVNTGPVGSARFSTLRSWLSQWSPDDTHAHGEKCAAQITVPMLAIEHSAD
;
A
#
# COMPACT_ATOMS: atom_id res chain seq x y z
N GLY A 1 9.41 -7.11 -16.04
CA GLY A 1 9.72 -8.29 -16.86
C GLY A 1 10.15 -7.89 -18.26
N ALA A 2 9.20 -7.52 -19.12
CA ALA A 2 9.47 -7.16 -20.52
C ALA A 2 10.56 -6.08 -20.68
N TYR A 3 10.51 -5.00 -19.89
CA TYR A 3 11.52 -3.93 -19.96
C TYR A 3 12.92 -4.39 -19.58
N VAL A 4 13.07 -5.21 -18.52
CA VAL A 4 14.38 -5.75 -18.12
C VAL A 4 14.92 -6.67 -19.21
N ARG A 5 14.07 -7.54 -19.77
CA ARG A 5 14.43 -8.41 -20.89
C ARG A 5 14.88 -7.61 -22.10
N HIS A 6 14.12 -6.59 -22.50
CA HIS A 6 14.45 -5.73 -23.64
C HIS A 6 15.77 -4.98 -23.43
N ALA A 7 15.99 -4.42 -22.25
CA ALA A 7 17.24 -3.75 -21.89
C ALA A 7 18.44 -4.69 -22.02
N ARG A 8 18.29 -5.95 -21.61
CA ARG A 8 19.36 -6.96 -21.64
C ARG A 8 19.59 -7.54 -23.04
N GLU A 9 18.52 -7.92 -23.73
CA GLU A 9 18.58 -8.70 -24.98
C GLU A 9 18.64 -7.83 -26.24
N VAL A 10 17.97 -6.66 -26.24
CA VAL A 10 17.90 -5.79 -27.41
C VAL A 10 18.90 -4.65 -27.30
N TRP A 11 18.86 -3.89 -26.20
CA TRP A 11 19.78 -2.75 -26.00
C TRP A 11 21.16 -3.16 -25.49
N ARG A 12 21.33 -4.42 -25.07
CA ARG A 12 22.61 -4.98 -24.61
C ARG A 12 23.23 -4.19 -23.47
N TYR A 13 22.42 -3.63 -22.57
CA TYR A 13 22.94 -2.99 -21.37
C TYR A 13 23.72 -4.00 -20.53
N LYS A 14 24.95 -3.61 -20.17
CA LYS A 14 25.84 -4.43 -19.33
C LYS A 14 25.33 -4.54 -17.90
N THR A 15 24.69 -3.48 -17.41
CA THR A 15 24.18 -3.37 -16.06
C THR A 15 22.79 -2.75 -16.10
N ILE A 16 21.85 -3.38 -15.40
CA ILE A 16 20.46 -2.94 -15.24
C ILE A 16 20.24 -2.70 -13.76
N VAL A 17 19.86 -1.47 -13.42
CA VAL A 17 19.49 -1.09 -12.06
C VAL A 17 18.01 -0.77 -12.04
N ILE A 18 17.25 -1.40 -11.14
CA ILE A 18 15.84 -1.05 -10.94
C ILE A 18 15.75 0.03 -9.87
N ALA A 19 15.12 1.15 -10.20
CA ALA A 19 14.76 2.19 -9.25
C ALA A 19 13.28 2.05 -8.86
N GLY A 20 13.04 1.76 -7.58
CA GLY A 20 11.73 1.81 -6.96
C GLY A 20 11.52 3.13 -6.24
N TRP A 21 10.47 3.88 -6.62
CA TRP A 21 10.12 5.17 -6.03
C TRP A 21 8.69 5.16 -5.48
N SER A 22 8.47 5.78 -4.31
CA SER A 22 7.16 5.87 -3.66
C SER A 22 6.45 4.49 -3.62
N GLY A 23 5.16 4.42 -3.99
CA GLY A 23 4.41 3.17 -4.07
C GLY A 23 4.93 2.18 -5.13
N GLY A 24 5.80 2.59 -6.05
CA GLY A 24 6.50 1.72 -6.98
C GLY A 24 7.61 0.90 -6.31
N GLY A 25 8.13 1.36 -5.16
CA GLY A 25 9.18 0.67 -4.40
C GLY A 25 8.84 -0.78 -4.09
N SER A 26 7.70 -1.01 -3.44
CA SER A 26 7.29 -2.35 -3.04
C SER A 26 6.97 -3.28 -4.24
N LEU A 27 6.51 -2.72 -5.37
CA LEU A 27 6.35 -3.48 -6.60
C LEU A 27 7.70 -3.89 -7.21
N SER A 28 8.65 -2.98 -7.20
CA SER A 28 9.98 -3.24 -7.74
C SER A 28 10.73 -4.26 -6.86
N LEU A 29 10.56 -4.21 -5.53
CA LEU A 29 11.00 -5.27 -4.61
C LEU A 29 10.34 -6.61 -4.93
N PHE A 30 9.01 -6.63 -5.14
CA PHE A 30 8.29 -7.85 -5.51
C PHE A 30 8.82 -8.44 -6.82
N TYR A 31 9.01 -7.60 -7.84
CA TYR A 31 9.58 -8.03 -9.11
C TYR A 31 10.96 -8.66 -8.92
N GLN A 32 11.88 -7.98 -8.23
CA GLN A 32 13.25 -8.46 -8.05
C GLN A 32 13.27 -9.76 -7.26
N ALA A 33 12.51 -9.86 -6.17
CA ALA A 33 12.38 -11.08 -5.37
C ALA A 33 11.89 -12.27 -6.20
N GLN A 34 10.88 -12.06 -7.06
CA GLN A 34 10.35 -13.12 -7.93
C GLN A 34 11.22 -13.39 -9.16
N ALA A 35 12.08 -12.46 -9.58
CA ALA A 35 13.06 -12.68 -10.63
C ALA A 35 14.27 -13.48 -10.15
N GLU A 36 14.67 -13.32 -8.88
CA GLU A 36 15.74 -14.12 -8.27
C GLU A 36 15.24 -15.49 -7.80
N LYS A 37 14.08 -15.53 -7.13
CA LYS A 37 13.50 -16.75 -6.53
C LYS A 37 11.99 -16.82 -6.82
N PRO A 38 11.59 -17.24 -8.04
CA PRO A 38 10.18 -17.34 -8.41
C PRO A 38 9.45 -18.34 -7.50
N SER A 39 8.36 -17.92 -6.88
CA SER A 39 7.59 -18.75 -5.94
C SER A 39 6.08 -18.54 -6.00
N VAL A 40 5.62 -17.40 -6.54
CA VAL A 40 4.19 -17.07 -6.59
C VAL A 40 3.50 -17.80 -7.73
N THR A 41 2.52 -18.64 -7.40
CA THR A 41 1.71 -19.42 -8.36
C THR A 41 0.27 -18.95 -8.46
N HIS A 42 -0.20 -18.14 -7.52
CA HIS A 42 -1.56 -17.62 -7.48
C HIS A 42 -1.55 -16.15 -7.05
N THR A 43 -2.58 -15.39 -7.43
CA THR A 43 -2.83 -14.05 -6.89
C THR A 43 -3.34 -14.17 -5.45
N PRO A 44 -3.36 -13.07 -4.66
CA PRO A 44 -3.97 -13.05 -3.33
C PRO A 44 -5.48 -13.37 -3.32
N ALA A 45 -6.15 -13.22 -4.47
CA ALA A 45 -7.52 -13.65 -4.64
C ALA A 45 -7.66 -15.16 -4.87
N GLY A 46 -6.57 -15.87 -5.19
CA GLY A 46 -6.55 -17.30 -5.46
C GLY A 46 -6.64 -17.67 -6.95
N ASP A 47 -6.58 -16.69 -7.86
CA ASP A 47 -6.52 -16.98 -9.29
C ASP A 47 -5.10 -17.43 -9.67
N PRO A 48 -4.90 -18.46 -10.50
CA PRO A 48 -3.56 -18.89 -10.90
C PRO A 48 -2.83 -17.77 -11.66
N CYS A 49 -1.51 -17.71 -11.48
CA CYS A 49 -0.64 -16.78 -12.20
C CYS A 49 0.65 -17.47 -12.65
N HIS A 50 1.26 -16.97 -13.71
CA HIS A 50 2.39 -17.61 -14.38
C HIS A 50 3.75 -16.99 -14.02
N ILE A 51 3.92 -16.45 -12.81
CA ILE A 51 5.17 -15.76 -12.41
C ILE A 51 6.35 -16.73 -12.40
N VAL A 52 6.17 -17.95 -11.88
CA VAL A 52 7.21 -18.99 -11.87
C VAL A 52 7.69 -19.33 -13.28
N GLN A 53 6.76 -19.43 -14.24
CA GLN A 53 7.07 -19.77 -15.63
C GLN A 53 7.48 -18.56 -16.48
N ALA A 54 7.37 -17.33 -15.96
CA ALA A 54 7.60 -16.12 -16.74
C ALA A 54 9.07 -15.91 -17.16
N GLY A 55 10.02 -16.62 -16.54
CA GLY A 55 11.45 -16.45 -16.81
C GLY A 55 11.87 -14.99 -16.64
N LEU A 56 11.48 -14.40 -15.51
CA LEU A 56 11.84 -13.02 -15.18
C LEU A 56 13.35 -12.94 -14.99
N GLN A 57 13.98 -11.97 -15.66
CA GLN A 57 15.41 -11.72 -15.49
C GLN A 57 15.60 -10.77 -14.31
N PRO A 58 16.45 -11.10 -13.33
CA PRO A 58 16.77 -10.18 -12.24
C PRO A 58 17.53 -8.97 -12.78
N ALA A 59 17.39 -7.83 -12.10
CA ALA A 59 18.30 -6.71 -12.27
C ALA A 59 19.59 -6.97 -11.50
N ASP A 60 20.64 -6.20 -11.80
CA ASP A 60 21.98 -6.40 -11.23
C ASP A 60 22.19 -5.59 -9.93
N ALA A 61 21.36 -4.56 -9.71
CA ALA A 61 21.27 -3.79 -8.46
C ALA A 61 19.90 -3.11 -8.33
N PHE A 62 19.64 -2.56 -7.15
CA PHE A 62 18.38 -1.92 -6.81
C PHE A 62 18.56 -0.59 -6.08
N ILE A 63 17.76 0.42 -6.45
CA ILE A 63 17.66 1.69 -5.73
C ILE A 63 16.25 1.79 -5.14
N PHE A 64 16.16 1.96 -3.82
CA PHE A 64 14.93 2.20 -3.08
C PHE A 64 14.89 3.67 -2.64
N GLN A 65 14.20 4.52 -3.38
CA GLN A 65 14.25 5.96 -3.18
C GLN A 65 12.89 6.49 -2.71
N ALA A 66 12.84 7.12 -1.53
CA ALA A 66 11.63 7.73 -0.98
C ALA A 66 10.42 6.82 -1.14
N ALA A 67 10.65 5.54 -0.87
CA ALA A 67 9.77 4.47 -1.31
C ALA A 67 8.93 3.97 -0.14
N HIS A 68 7.64 3.78 -0.42
CA HIS A 68 6.76 3.12 0.51
C HIS A 68 7.23 1.68 0.68
N VAL A 69 7.52 1.29 1.92
CA VAL A 69 7.87 -0.09 2.28
C VAL A 69 6.83 -1.06 1.72
N SER A 70 5.55 -0.72 1.81
CA SER A 70 4.48 -1.45 1.15
C SER A 70 3.28 -0.56 0.98
N ARG A 71 2.61 -0.62 -0.17
CA ARG A 71 1.34 0.08 -0.36
C ARG A 71 0.28 -0.34 0.65
N ALA A 72 0.25 -1.61 1.04
CA ALA A 72 -0.67 -2.12 2.04
C ALA A 72 -0.35 -1.63 3.46
N VAL A 73 0.95 -1.55 3.81
CA VAL A 73 1.39 -1.02 5.11
C VAL A 73 1.11 0.48 5.19
N VAL A 74 1.45 1.23 4.13
CA VAL A 74 1.16 2.67 4.09
C VAL A 74 -0.33 2.97 4.19
N LEU A 75 -1.20 2.22 3.51
CA LEU A 75 -2.63 2.40 3.70
C LEU A 75 -3.06 2.07 5.13
N SER A 76 -2.45 1.07 5.77
CA SER A 76 -2.73 0.72 7.18
C SER A 76 -2.36 1.81 8.16
N ASP A 77 -1.37 2.63 7.82
CA ASP A 77 -0.97 3.79 8.60
C ASP A 77 -1.82 5.03 8.29
N TRP A 78 -2.43 5.12 7.11
CA TRP A 78 -3.08 6.35 6.62
C TRP A 78 -4.59 6.28 6.53
N ILE A 79 -5.20 5.11 6.54
CA ILE A 79 -6.66 4.99 6.45
C ILE A 79 -7.30 5.68 7.66
N ASP A 80 -8.35 6.47 7.45
CA ASP A 80 -9.03 7.13 8.56
C ASP A 80 -9.87 6.12 9.34
N PRO A 81 -9.56 5.82 10.60
CA PRO A 81 -10.27 4.79 11.34
C PRO A 81 -11.68 5.22 11.77
N SER A 82 -12.02 6.52 11.66
CA SER A 82 -13.28 7.06 12.17
C SER A 82 -14.50 6.65 11.38
N VAL A 83 -14.37 6.23 10.11
CA VAL A 83 -15.51 5.86 9.26
C VAL A 83 -16.25 4.65 9.84
N LEU A 84 -17.52 4.86 10.22
CA LEU A 84 -18.40 3.83 10.79
C LEU A 84 -19.18 3.08 9.70
N ASP A 85 -19.50 3.76 8.60
CA ASP A 85 -20.23 3.22 7.46
C ASP A 85 -19.49 3.53 6.16
N GLU A 86 -19.10 2.49 5.42
CA GLU A 86 -18.33 2.67 4.19
C GLU A 86 -19.18 3.19 3.02
N ASN A 87 -20.52 3.19 3.14
CA ASN A 87 -21.44 3.80 2.17
C ASN A 87 -21.86 5.22 2.56
N ASP A 88 -21.53 5.65 3.78
CA ASP A 88 -21.82 6.99 4.30
C ASP A 88 -20.60 7.52 5.07
N PRO A 89 -19.61 8.10 4.35
CA PRO A 89 -18.34 8.51 4.95
C PRO A 89 -18.45 9.70 5.91
N ASP A 90 -19.62 10.33 6.02
CA ASP A 90 -19.87 11.41 6.98
C ASP A 90 -20.20 10.85 8.37
N ARG A 91 -20.68 9.60 8.46
CA ARG A 91 -20.88 8.88 9.72
C ARG A 91 -19.55 8.42 10.29
N ARG A 92 -19.06 9.20 11.26
CA ARG A 92 -17.75 9.04 11.87
C ARG A 92 -17.82 8.88 13.38
N ASP A 93 -16.85 8.18 13.94
CA ASP A 93 -16.54 8.17 15.36
C ASP A 93 -15.70 9.42 15.70
N PRO A 94 -16.25 10.41 16.45
CA PRO A 94 -15.53 11.61 16.82
C PRO A 94 -14.25 11.34 17.64
N GLU A 95 -14.18 10.25 18.40
CA GLU A 95 -12.99 9.91 19.19
C GLU A 95 -11.81 9.38 18.37
N LEU A 96 -12.09 9.01 17.11
CA LEU A 96 -11.10 8.47 16.16
C LEU A 96 -10.94 9.36 14.93
N ASP A 97 -11.74 10.41 14.77
CA ASP A 97 -11.58 11.37 13.68
C ASP A 97 -10.40 12.28 13.98
N LEU A 98 -9.26 12.02 13.33
CA LEU A 98 -8.02 12.75 13.54
C LEU A 98 -8.18 14.27 13.35
N TYR A 99 -9.14 14.69 12.52
CA TYR A 99 -9.38 16.09 12.20
C TYR A 99 -10.46 16.75 13.07
N HIS A 100 -11.05 16.00 14.01
CA HIS A 100 -11.99 16.56 14.98
C HIS A 100 -11.33 17.66 15.83
N PRO A 101 -12.03 18.76 16.18
CA PRO A 101 -11.48 19.83 17.01
C PRO A 101 -10.93 19.38 18.37
N ASP A 102 -11.45 18.29 18.93
CA ASP A 102 -11.02 17.78 20.24
C ASP A 102 -9.80 16.85 20.15
N ASN A 103 -9.48 16.34 18.97
CA ASN A 103 -8.33 15.44 18.75
C ASN A 103 -7.12 16.24 18.28
N LYS A 104 -6.43 16.93 19.21
CA LYS A 104 -5.27 17.77 18.91
C LYS A 104 -3.94 17.17 19.36
N PRO A 105 -2.85 17.43 18.63
CA PRO A 105 -1.51 17.07 19.05
C PRO A 105 -1.06 17.91 20.28
N PRO A 106 -0.08 17.43 21.08
CA PRO A 106 0.59 16.14 20.95
C PRO A 106 -0.31 14.97 21.38
N TYR A 107 -0.24 13.87 20.65
CA TYR A 107 -1.07 12.70 20.89
C TYR A 107 -0.46 11.79 21.95
N SER A 108 -1.26 11.36 22.92
CA SER A 108 -0.80 10.41 23.93
C SER A 108 -0.50 9.03 23.32
N ALA A 109 0.40 8.27 23.94
CA ALA A 109 0.69 6.89 23.54
C ALA A 109 -0.56 6.00 23.52
N ALA A 110 -1.48 6.20 24.48
CA ALA A 110 -2.75 5.47 24.54
C ALA A 110 -3.67 5.80 23.34
N PHE A 111 -3.76 7.09 22.95
CA PHE A 111 -4.49 7.49 21.75
C PHE A 111 -3.88 6.86 20.51
N LEU A 112 -2.55 6.95 20.33
CA LEU A 112 -1.87 6.39 19.16
C LEU A 112 -2.07 4.88 19.06
N GLN A 113 -1.95 4.14 20.16
CA GLN A 113 -2.20 2.70 20.18
C GLN A 113 -3.63 2.37 19.74
N ARG A 114 -4.63 3.07 20.28
CA ARG A 114 -6.04 2.90 19.92
C ARG A 114 -6.29 3.24 18.45
N PHE A 115 -5.72 4.34 17.98
CA PHE A 115 -5.86 4.82 16.61
C PHE A 115 -5.29 3.81 15.61
N ARG A 116 -4.03 3.36 15.79
CA ARG A 116 -3.40 2.35 14.92
C ARG A 116 -4.17 1.04 14.88
N ALA A 117 -4.65 0.56 16.03
CA ALA A 117 -5.47 -0.64 16.09
C ALA A 117 -6.77 -0.49 15.29
N ALA A 118 -7.42 0.67 15.38
CA ALA A 118 -8.65 0.96 14.64
C ALA A 118 -8.41 1.08 13.12
N GLN A 119 -7.27 1.62 12.69
CA GLN A 119 -6.90 1.69 11.27
C GLN A 119 -6.78 0.30 10.66
N LEU A 120 -6.01 -0.58 11.32
CA LEU A 120 -5.84 -1.96 10.89
C LEU A 120 -7.17 -2.71 10.92
N ALA A 121 -8.00 -2.49 11.95
CA ALA A 121 -9.34 -3.08 12.02
C ALA A 121 -10.22 -2.65 10.84
N ARG A 122 -10.18 -1.38 10.43
CA ARG A 122 -10.95 -0.89 9.27
C ARG A 122 -10.51 -1.57 7.97
N ILE A 123 -9.20 -1.67 7.72
CA ILE A 123 -8.71 -2.40 6.52
C ILE A 123 -9.14 -3.86 6.55
N ARG A 124 -9.04 -4.54 7.69
CA ARG A 124 -9.46 -5.94 7.81
C ARG A 124 -10.96 -6.12 7.57
N ARG A 125 -11.81 -5.21 8.07
CA ARG A 125 -13.25 -5.22 7.74
C ARG A 125 -13.49 -5.06 6.24
N ARG A 126 -12.77 -4.15 5.58
CA ARG A 126 -12.85 -3.97 4.11
C ARG A 126 -12.38 -5.21 3.35
N THR A 127 -11.25 -5.78 3.74
CA THR A 127 -10.74 -7.04 3.17
C THR A 127 -11.74 -8.19 3.35
N ALA A 128 -12.36 -8.32 4.52
CA ALA A 128 -13.36 -9.35 4.77
C ALA A 128 -14.57 -9.20 3.84
N TRP A 129 -15.11 -7.97 3.69
CA TRP A 129 -16.18 -7.68 2.73
C TRP A 129 -15.77 -7.99 1.28
N VAL A 130 -14.55 -7.62 0.88
CA VAL A 130 -14.01 -7.93 -0.45
C VAL A 130 -14.01 -9.44 -0.72
N ARG A 131 -13.57 -10.24 0.27
CA ARG A 131 -13.55 -11.70 0.18
C ARG A 131 -14.96 -12.29 0.11
N GLU A 132 -15.89 -11.78 0.91
CA GLU A 132 -17.30 -12.19 0.89
C GLU A 132 -17.93 -11.95 -0.49
N VAL A 133 -17.72 -10.77 -1.07
CA VAL A 133 -18.26 -10.44 -2.41
C VAL A 133 -17.63 -11.35 -3.48
N LEU A 134 -16.31 -11.55 -3.47
CA LEU A 134 -15.66 -12.47 -4.42
C LEU A 134 -16.23 -13.89 -4.31
N GLU A 135 -16.41 -14.38 -3.10
CA GLU A 135 -16.96 -15.71 -2.86
C GLU A 135 -18.42 -15.83 -3.32
N ARG A 136 -19.23 -14.79 -3.08
CA ARG A 136 -20.61 -14.73 -3.58
C ARG A 136 -20.65 -14.79 -5.11
N LEU A 137 -19.81 -14.02 -5.80
CA LEU A 137 -19.75 -14.02 -7.27
C LEU A 137 -19.32 -15.39 -7.81
N ARG A 138 -18.33 -16.05 -7.18
CA ARG A 138 -17.91 -17.41 -7.53
C ARG A 138 -19.04 -18.42 -7.40
N LYS A 139 -19.78 -18.40 -6.29
CA LYS A 139 -20.91 -19.30 -6.05
C LYS A 139 -22.06 -19.12 -7.05
N GLN A 140 -22.24 -17.90 -7.57
CA GLN A 140 -23.23 -17.64 -8.61
C GLN A 140 -22.86 -18.28 -9.96
N GLY A 141 -21.57 -18.56 -10.20
CA GLY A 141 -21.11 -19.29 -11.40
C GLY A 141 -21.35 -18.56 -12.73
N GLY A 142 -21.62 -17.26 -12.70
CA GLY A 142 -21.86 -16.43 -13.88
C GLY A 142 -20.62 -15.73 -14.42
N LEU A 143 -20.79 -14.91 -15.48
CA LEU A 143 -19.70 -14.12 -16.08
C LEU A 143 -19.33 -12.87 -15.26
N GLU A 144 -20.13 -12.52 -14.25
CA GLU A 144 -19.90 -11.39 -13.36
C GLU A 144 -18.86 -11.75 -12.29
N MET A 145 -17.57 -11.62 -12.63
CA MET A 145 -16.49 -12.11 -11.77
C MET A 145 -15.83 -11.04 -10.89
N GLU A 146 -16.21 -9.76 -11.02
CA GLU A 146 -15.51 -8.63 -10.40
C GLU A 146 -16.46 -7.47 -10.04
N ARG A 147 -16.05 -6.60 -9.10
CA ARG A 147 -16.70 -5.32 -8.80
C ARG A 147 -15.65 -4.23 -8.53
N GLY A 148 -15.95 -3.01 -8.98
CA GLY A 148 -15.25 -1.81 -8.52
C GLY A 148 -15.93 -1.25 -7.25
N PHE A 149 -15.15 -0.61 -6.38
CA PHE A 149 -15.67 0.08 -5.21
C PHE A 149 -14.77 1.25 -4.81
N VAL A 150 -15.34 2.17 -4.03
CA VAL A 150 -14.66 3.35 -3.49
C VAL A 150 -14.33 3.14 -2.02
N THR A 151 -13.15 3.57 -1.58
CA THR A 151 -12.77 3.67 -0.16
C THR A 151 -12.57 5.12 0.19
N HIS A 152 -13.39 5.62 1.11
CA HIS A 152 -13.35 7.02 1.54
C HIS A 152 -12.35 7.24 2.66
N ARG A 153 -11.85 8.48 2.81
CA ARG A 153 -11.02 8.90 3.96
C ARG A 153 -9.78 8.03 4.15
N THR A 154 -8.73 8.31 3.37
CA THR A 154 -7.50 7.51 3.29
C THR A 154 -6.20 8.30 3.51
N MET A 155 -6.29 9.44 4.19
CA MET A 155 -5.15 10.29 4.54
C MET A 155 -5.33 10.85 5.96
N ALA A 156 -5.18 10.01 6.97
CA ALA A 156 -5.33 10.35 8.39
C ALA A 156 -4.18 9.71 9.17
N GLU A 157 -3.04 10.38 9.18
CA GLU A 157 -1.80 9.91 9.79
C GLU A 157 -1.34 10.91 10.86
N PRO A 158 -1.32 10.52 12.15
CA PRO A 158 -0.95 11.40 13.27
C PRO A 158 0.41 12.11 13.09
N ARG A 159 1.40 11.47 12.46
CA ARG A 159 2.73 12.05 12.18
C ARG A 159 2.67 13.31 11.33
N PHE A 160 1.61 13.53 10.54
CA PHE A 160 1.44 14.77 9.77
C PHE A 160 1.08 15.96 10.66
N LEU A 161 0.52 15.73 11.86
CA LEU A 161 0.05 16.78 12.76
C LEU A 161 0.90 16.91 14.03
N ASP A 162 1.65 15.86 14.39
CA ASP A 162 2.47 15.79 15.60
C ASP A 162 3.92 15.44 15.27
N ALA A 163 4.79 16.46 15.28
CA ALA A 163 6.22 16.29 15.02
C ALA A 163 6.97 15.49 16.11
N SER A 164 6.36 15.26 17.28
CA SER A 164 7.01 14.47 18.34
C SER A 164 7.02 12.96 18.05
N ILE A 165 6.15 12.49 17.15
CA ILE A 165 6.03 11.07 16.81
C ILE A 165 7.17 10.62 15.90
N ASP A 166 7.53 11.45 14.93
CA ASP A 166 8.54 11.18 13.91
C ASP A 166 9.24 12.50 13.52
N PRO A 167 10.24 12.93 14.30
CA PRO A 167 10.89 14.23 14.10
C PRO A 167 11.71 14.25 12.80
N ASN A 168 11.27 15.06 11.82
CA ASN A 168 11.93 15.23 10.54
C ASN A 168 11.71 16.67 9.99
N ASP A 169 12.21 16.97 8.79
CA ASP A 169 12.12 18.31 8.17
C ASP A 169 10.74 18.60 7.54
N ARG A 170 9.76 17.68 7.66
CA ARG A 170 8.41 17.87 7.10
C ARG A 170 7.69 19.00 7.85
N PRO A 171 7.13 20.00 7.14
CA PRO A 171 6.29 21.00 7.77
C PRO A 171 5.08 20.37 8.47
N ILE A 172 4.87 20.71 9.74
CA ILE A 172 3.71 20.25 10.51
C ILE A 172 2.42 20.70 9.80
N GLY A 173 1.44 19.81 9.71
CA GLY A 173 0.18 20.05 9.03
C GLY A 173 0.22 19.75 7.53
N THR A 174 1.26 19.08 7.03
CA THR A 174 1.40 18.73 5.61
C THR A 174 1.66 17.25 5.38
N CYS A 175 1.17 16.75 4.25
CA CYS A 175 1.59 15.49 3.64
C CYS A 175 2.12 15.76 2.22
N PHE A 176 2.62 14.74 1.53
CA PHE A 176 3.15 14.88 0.17
C PHE A 176 2.14 15.43 -0.88
N MET A 177 0.85 15.46 -0.56
CA MET A 177 -0.23 16.04 -1.38
C MET A 177 -0.76 17.39 -0.85
N GLY A 178 -0.11 18.00 0.15
CA GLY A 178 -0.51 19.28 0.74
C GLY A 178 -1.23 19.11 2.08
N ASN A 179 -2.38 19.74 2.25
CA ASN A 179 -3.13 19.68 3.51
C ASN A 179 -3.78 18.28 3.68
N PRO A 180 -3.44 17.52 4.74
CA PRO A 180 -3.84 16.12 4.85
C PRO A 180 -5.35 15.95 5.11
N GLU A 181 -6.01 16.91 5.79
CA GLU A 181 -7.48 16.91 5.99
C GLU A 181 -8.23 17.01 4.65
N THR A 182 -7.79 17.92 3.78
CA THR A 182 -8.34 18.10 2.43
C THR A 182 -8.13 16.85 1.59
N VAL A 183 -6.92 16.29 1.63
CA VAL A 183 -6.56 15.09 0.86
C VAL A 183 -7.32 13.84 1.35
N ASN A 184 -7.65 13.78 2.65
CA ASN A 184 -8.38 12.66 3.25
C ASN A 184 -9.70 12.40 2.53
N THR A 185 -10.46 13.44 2.22
CA THR A 185 -11.72 13.33 1.48
C THR A 185 -11.55 13.41 -0.04
N GLY A 186 -10.42 13.95 -0.50
CA GLY A 186 -10.12 14.19 -1.92
C GLY A 186 -10.10 12.94 -2.83
N PRO A 187 -10.27 13.15 -4.14
CA PRO A 187 -10.38 12.05 -5.12
C PRO A 187 -9.05 11.33 -5.38
N VAL A 188 -7.92 11.93 -4.98
CA VAL A 188 -6.56 11.40 -5.20
C VAL A 188 -6.04 10.53 -4.05
N GLY A 189 -6.86 10.26 -3.02
CA GLY A 189 -6.43 9.46 -1.87
C GLY A 189 -5.99 8.05 -2.23
N SER A 190 -5.08 7.48 -1.45
CA SER A 190 -4.63 6.09 -1.62
C SER A 190 -5.81 5.12 -1.58
N ALA A 191 -5.78 4.09 -2.43
CA ALA A 191 -6.85 3.09 -2.57
C ALA A 191 -8.26 3.63 -2.90
N ARG A 192 -8.39 4.92 -3.28
CA ARG A 192 -9.69 5.58 -3.48
C ARG A 192 -10.64 4.75 -4.34
N PHE A 193 -10.15 4.26 -5.47
CA PHE A 193 -10.83 3.28 -6.30
C PHE A 193 -10.05 1.99 -6.33
N SER A 194 -10.75 0.86 -6.16
CA SER A 194 -10.19 -0.48 -6.27
C SER A 194 -11.20 -1.42 -6.91
N THR A 195 -10.72 -2.44 -7.62
CA THR A 195 -11.47 -3.68 -7.80
C THR A 195 -11.24 -4.63 -6.61
N LEU A 196 -12.11 -5.63 -6.42
CA LEU A 196 -11.99 -6.62 -5.34
C LEU A 196 -10.61 -7.29 -5.35
N ARG A 197 -10.14 -7.76 -6.50
CA ARG A 197 -8.81 -8.40 -6.62
C ARG A 197 -7.65 -7.42 -6.44
N SER A 198 -7.79 -6.20 -6.94
CA SER A 198 -6.75 -5.18 -6.79
C SER A 198 -6.57 -4.78 -5.32
N TRP A 199 -7.64 -4.80 -4.53
CA TRP A 199 -7.59 -4.55 -3.08
C TRP A 199 -6.74 -5.59 -2.37
N LEU A 200 -7.02 -6.88 -2.60
CA LEU A 200 -6.23 -7.98 -2.01
C LEU A 200 -4.77 -7.91 -2.46
N SER A 201 -4.52 -7.51 -3.71
CA SER A 201 -3.17 -7.45 -4.27
C SER A 201 -2.35 -6.27 -3.79
N GLN A 202 -2.97 -5.11 -3.51
CA GLN A 202 -2.23 -3.86 -3.27
C GLN A 202 -2.39 -3.30 -1.86
N TRP A 203 -3.55 -3.51 -1.24
CA TRP A 203 -3.99 -2.74 -0.07
C TRP A 203 -4.22 -3.60 1.17
N SER A 204 -4.42 -4.91 1.03
CA SER A 204 -4.56 -5.82 2.16
C SER A 204 -3.19 -6.28 2.68
N PRO A 205 -2.77 -5.88 3.91
CA PRO A 205 -1.44 -6.21 4.44
C PRO A 205 -1.28 -7.71 4.74
N ASP A 206 -2.39 -8.38 5.04
CA ASP A 206 -2.41 -9.81 5.35
C ASP A 206 -2.30 -10.68 4.07
N ASP A 207 -2.57 -10.10 2.88
CA ASP A 207 -2.74 -10.86 1.63
C ASP A 207 -1.74 -10.53 0.53
N THR A 208 -1.27 -9.27 0.45
CA THR A 208 -0.44 -8.83 -0.69
C THR A 208 0.85 -9.64 -0.82
N HIS A 209 1.17 -10.05 -2.05
CA HIS A 209 2.50 -10.60 -2.36
C HIS A 209 3.58 -9.52 -2.47
N ALA A 210 3.19 -8.25 -2.62
CA ALA A 210 4.10 -7.10 -2.73
C ALA A 210 4.36 -6.41 -1.38
N HIS A 211 4.45 -7.21 -0.31
CA HIS A 211 4.82 -6.72 1.02
C HIS A 211 6.35 -6.48 1.06
N GLY A 212 6.78 -5.23 0.98
CA GLY A 212 8.18 -4.93 0.67
C GLY A 212 9.19 -5.50 1.63
N GLU A 213 8.97 -5.53 2.95
CA GLU A 213 9.93 -6.19 3.88
C GLU A 213 10.12 -7.68 3.58
N LYS A 214 9.03 -8.40 3.31
CA LYS A 214 9.06 -9.83 2.96
C LYS A 214 9.75 -10.05 1.61
N CYS A 215 9.54 -9.14 0.65
CA CYS A 215 10.20 -9.20 -0.64
C CYS A 215 11.69 -8.85 -0.53
N ALA A 216 12.04 -7.79 0.19
CA ALA A 216 13.41 -7.31 0.39
C ALA A 216 14.28 -8.40 1.03
N ALA A 217 13.74 -9.16 1.99
CA ALA A 217 14.44 -10.29 2.62
C ALA A 217 14.83 -11.42 1.65
N GLN A 218 14.26 -11.47 0.43
CA GLN A 218 14.57 -12.49 -0.57
C GLN A 218 15.62 -12.06 -1.59
N ILE A 219 15.88 -10.75 -1.70
CA ILE A 219 16.76 -10.12 -2.69
C ILE A 219 18.22 -10.23 -2.27
N THR A 220 19.10 -10.57 -3.20
CA THR A 220 20.54 -10.79 -2.95
C THR A 220 21.45 -9.79 -3.65
N VAL A 221 20.94 -9.04 -4.64
CA VAL A 221 21.72 -8.01 -5.32
C VAL A 221 21.93 -6.77 -4.44
N PRO A 222 22.97 -5.96 -4.70
CA PRO A 222 23.21 -4.73 -3.94
C PRO A 222 22.00 -3.78 -3.97
N MET A 223 21.68 -3.21 -2.81
CA MET A 223 20.61 -2.24 -2.64
C MET A 223 21.16 -0.93 -2.08
N LEU A 224 20.74 0.19 -2.68
CA LEU A 224 20.89 1.54 -2.14
C LEU A 224 19.53 2.05 -1.69
N ALA A 225 19.37 2.33 -0.40
CA ALA A 225 18.18 3.00 0.13
C ALA A 225 18.46 4.49 0.31
N ILE A 226 17.55 5.33 -0.19
CA ILE A 226 17.63 6.79 -0.12
C ILE A 226 16.32 7.29 0.48
N GLU A 227 16.41 8.01 1.58
CA GLU A 227 15.28 8.64 2.25
C GLU A 227 15.43 10.17 2.16
N HIS A 228 14.31 10.87 2.02
CA HIS A 228 14.31 12.33 2.07
C HIS A 228 14.04 12.80 3.49
N SER A 229 14.66 13.91 3.90
CA SER A 229 14.51 14.40 5.27
C SER A 229 13.13 14.98 5.59
N ALA A 230 12.26 15.20 4.59
CA ALA A 230 10.96 15.85 4.73
C ALA A 230 9.77 15.04 4.18
N ASP A 231 9.93 13.73 3.96
CA ASP A 231 8.80 12.83 3.56
C ASP A 231 7.83 12.55 4.73
#